data_AF-A0A1I6DTI4-F1
#
_entry.id   AF-A0A1I6DTI4-F1
#
_cell.length_a   1.000
_cell.length_b   1.000
_cell.length_c   1.000
_cell.angle_alpha   90.00
_cell.angle_beta   90.00
_cell.angle_gamma   90.00
#
_symmetry.space_group_name_H-M   'P 1'
#
loop_
_entity.id
_entity.type
_entity.pdbx_description
1 polymer ?
#
loop_
_entity_poly.entity_id
_entity_poly.type
_entity_poly.pdbx_seq_one_letter_code
_entity_poly.pdbx_strand_id
1 'polypeptide(L)'
;MFKKIHESNFPGITYQPYIYLFAAFLGHRYECKYIINIGGGNGASLAGFHPNFQFIGIGSGFDFHLNKMLFPFVKWLEHDLENPGSISLPQELLSNSVIICTDVIQHLNNPHHLLATIKKWMDYAPVCLLSAPAADLARDITSRGSLAHSSPAPKWNLKEFEQFLLSFGFNITHTGLALDGTSREKNIILSIIEKNNLQCNCPDSFKVVAIMAAYNEEDIIYHSIKRLIDQEIYVYVIENWSTDATYEIIKQFEGNDFFLGSERYPPGGRESYFHLKGLLKRTEELAKKINADWFIHHDVDEIRESPWPGVNLKEGIYRADRMGFNAIDHTVITFCPVDNGFAPGSDFERYFKYFEFSKHPGDFIRINAWKNTGKPVLLSFSGGHEIAFAGRRVFPYKFLMKHYPIRSQSHGEKKVFADRKPRWHPEERAAGWHTHYDNIAPESSFLRRREELRYFNRAAFHKEFLLDRLSGIGIFGLF
;
A
#
# COMPACT_ATOMS: atom_id res chain seq x y z
N MET A 1 13.09 10.89 4.07
CA MET A 1 13.96 9.73 4.40
C MET A 1 14.22 8.85 3.17
N PHE A 2 13.21 8.49 2.37
CA PHE A 2 13.38 7.69 1.15
C PHE A 2 14.28 8.31 0.08
N LYS A 3 14.30 9.64 -0.08
CA LYS A 3 15.15 10.32 -1.09
C LYS A 3 16.66 10.06 -0.94
N LYS A 4 17.16 9.72 0.27
CA LYS A 4 18.59 9.51 0.55
C LYS A 4 19.06 8.06 0.44
N ILE A 5 18.15 7.08 0.44
CA ILE A 5 18.50 5.65 0.33
C ILE A 5 18.69 5.25 -1.14
N HIS A 6 18.13 6.02 -2.08
CA HIS A 6 18.19 5.73 -3.51
C HIS A 6 19.51 6.18 -4.20
N GLU A 7 20.34 7.01 -3.55
CA GLU A 7 21.55 7.58 -4.16
C GLU A 7 22.85 6.84 -3.79
N SER A 8 22.79 5.81 -2.93
CA SER A 8 23.99 5.07 -2.54
C SER A 8 24.33 3.96 -3.54
N ASN A 9 25.15 4.31 -4.55
CA ASN A 9 25.87 3.35 -5.38
C ASN A 9 26.88 2.56 -4.52
N PHE A 10 26.47 1.41 -4.00
CA PHE A 10 27.40 0.45 -3.43
C PHE A 10 27.91 -0.51 -4.53
N PRO A 11 29.24 -0.68 -4.67
CA PRO A 11 29.80 -1.65 -5.60
C PRO A 11 29.62 -3.06 -5.03
N GLY A 12 28.46 -3.66 -5.27
CA GLY A 12 28.12 -5.03 -4.91
C GLY A 12 26.74 -5.37 -5.45
N ILE A 13 26.63 -6.44 -6.25
CA ILE A 13 25.34 -6.87 -6.82
C ILE A 13 24.40 -7.21 -5.66
N THR A 14 23.36 -6.39 -5.46
CA THR A 14 22.26 -6.71 -4.55
C THR A 14 21.27 -7.56 -5.34
N TYR A 15 21.16 -8.84 -5.01
CA TYR A 15 20.35 -9.80 -5.79
C TYR A 15 18.84 -9.54 -5.69
N GLN A 16 18.33 -9.00 -4.57
CA GLN A 16 16.90 -8.77 -4.35
C GLN A 16 16.61 -7.40 -3.70
N PRO A 17 16.99 -6.27 -4.35
CA PRO A 17 17.07 -4.96 -3.70
C PRO A 17 15.71 -4.49 -3.13
N TYR A 18 14.61 -4.82 -3.80
CA TYR A 18 13.28 -4.37 -3.36
C TYR A 18 12.76 -5.11 -2.13
N ILE A 19 13.20 -6.36 -1.90
CA ILE A 19 12.81 -7.10 -0.68
C ILE A 19 13.50 -6.48 0.54
N TYR A 20 14.77 -6.11 0.43
CA TYR A 20 15.49 -5.42 1.51
C TYR A 20 14.95 -3.99 1.76
N LEU A 21 14.64 -3.24 0.69
CA LEU A 21 13.95 -1.94 0.84
C LEU A 21 12.60 -2.10 1.54
N PHE A 22 11.84 -3.15 1.20
CA PHE A 22 10.56 -3.43 1.83
C PHE A 22 10.72 -3.85 3.29
N ALA A 23 11.74 -4.63 3.63
CA ALA A 23 12.07 -4.98 5.01
C ALA A 23 12.38 -3.73 5.85
N ALA A 24 13.17 -2.80 5.33
CA ALA A 24 13.47 -1.54 6.01
C ALA A 24 12.21 -0.65 6.14
N PHE A 25 11.39 -0.58 5.09
CA PHE A 25 10.09 0.10 5.14
C PHE A 25 9.18 -0.45 6.23
N LEU A 26 9.03 -1.78 6.31
CA LEU A 26 8.27 -2.44 7.37
C LEU A 26 8.91 -2.21 8.74
N GLY A 27 10.23 -2.29 8.84
CA GLY A 27 10.96 -2.04 10.08
C GLY A 27 10.68 -0.66 10.65
N HIS A 28 10.66 0.38 9.80
CA HIS A 28 10.26 1.72 10.23
C HIS A 28 8.79 1.79 10.65
N ARG A 29 7.87 1.16 9.91
CA ARG A 29 6.43 1.19 10.22
C ARG A 29 6.09 0.43 11.51
N TYR A 30 6.74 -0.70 11.76
CA TYR A 30 6.62 -1.47 12.99
C TYR A 30 7.46 -0.91 14.15
N GLU A 31 8.26 0.14 13.93
CA GLU A 31 9.21 0.71 14.90
C GLU A 31 10.23 -0.34 15.41
N CYS A 32 10.61 -1.28 14.54
CA CYS A 32 11.62 -2.29 14.83
C CYS A 32 13.01 -1.66 14.91
N LYS A 33 13.85 -2.22 15.80
CA LYS A 33 15.25 -1.82 15.98
C LYS A 33 16.20 -2.72 15.21
N TYR A 34 15.78 -3.95 14.91
CA TYR A 34 16.63 -4.99 14.36
C TYR A 34 16.12 -5.49 13.01
N ILE A 35 17.06 -5.91 12.17
CA ILE A 35 16.81 -6.74 10.99
C ILE A 35 17.61 -8.03 11.15
N ILE A 36 16.90 -9.17 11.19
CA ILE A 36 17.49 -10.50 11.25
C ILE A 36 17.53 -11.06 9.83
N ASN A 37 18.73 -11.26 9.29
CA ASN A 37 18.94 -11.81 7.96
C ASN A 37 19.42 -13.27 8.05
N ILE A 38 18.55 -14.20 7.67
CA ILE A 38 18.83 -15.64 7.63
C ILE A 38 19.45 -15.99 6.28
N GLY A 39 20.45 -16.87 6.29
CA GLY A 39 21.23 -17.26 5.10
C GLY A 39 22.51 -16.45 4.93
N GLY A 40 22.70 -15.40 5.73
CA GLY A 40 23.99 -14.75 5.91
C GLY A 40 24.66 -14.24 4.63
N GLY A 41 23.88 -13.82 3.63
CA GLY A 41 24.41 -13.20 2.40
C GLY A 41 25.39 -12.06 2.70
N ASN A 42 26.16 -11.62 1.70
CA ASN A 42 27.13 -10.53 1.93
C ASN A 42 26.42 -9.32 2.58
N GLY A 43 26.98 -8.80 3.68
CA GLY A 43 26.36 -7.72 4.46
C GLY A 43 26.14 -6.41 3.66
N ALA A 44 26.54 -6.37 2.39
CA ALA A 44 26.37 -5.25 1.47
C ALA A 44 24.90 -4.86 1.30
N SER A 45 23.98 -5.84 1.20
CA SER A 45 22.54 -5.57 1.09
C SER A 45 21.97 -4.85 2.33
N LEU A 46 22.64 -4.96 3.47
CA LEU A 46 22.24 -4.36 4.75
C LEU A 46 22.94 -3.01 5.02
N ALA A 47 24.11 -2.79 4.42
CA ALA A 47 24.95 -1.61 4.66
C ALA A 47 24.21 -0.29 4.41
N GLY A 48 23.37 -0.22 3.37
CA GLY A 48 22.59 0.98 3.04
C GLY A 48 21.55 1.39 4.10
N PHE A 49 21.21 0.50 5.04
CA PHE A 49 20.24 0.76 6.10
C PHE A 49 20.90 1.04 7.45
N HIS A 50 22.22 0.89 7.58
CA HIS A 50 22.96 1.26 8.76
C HIS A 50 23.11 2.81 8.83
N PRO A 51 23.01 3.45 10.01
CA PRO A 51 22.81 2.89 11.35
C PRO A 51 21.33 2.83 11.79
N ASN A 52 20.36 2.97 10.88
CA ASN A 52 18.94 3.03 11.25
C ASN A 52 18.44 1.74 11.90
N PHE A 53 19.07 0.60 11.59
CA PHE A 53 18.80 -0.70 12.21
C PHE A 53 20.09 -1.34 12.70
N GLN A 54 19.95 -2.19 13.71
CA GLN A 54 20.97 -3.15 14.10
C GLN A 54 20.76 -4.46 13.34
N PHE A 55 21.84 -5.06 12.84
CA PHE A 55 21.74 -6.23 11.97
C PHE A 55 22.22 -7.48 12.67
N ILE A 56 21.48 -8.57 12.46
CA ILE A 56 21.88 -9.91 12.90
C ILE A 56 21.92 -10.80 11.67
N GLY A 57 23.11 -11.27 11.32
CA GLY A 57 23.30 -12.22 10.22
C GLY A 57 23.39 -13.64 10.77
N ILE A 58 22.61 -14.56 10.22
CA ILE A 58 22.57 -15.96 10.66
C ILE A 58 22.89 -16.86 9.47
N GLY A 59 23.90 -17.71 9.60
CA GLY A 59 24.30 -18.67 8.57
C GLY A 59 25.58 -19.40 8.95
N SER A 60 26.13 -20.17 8.01
CA SER A 60 27.36 -20.96 8.22
C SER A 60 28.22 -20.93 6.94
N GLY A 61 29.52 -21.23 7.07
CA GLY A 61 30.42 -21.45 5.93
C GLY A 61 31.55 -20.43 5.76
N PHE A 62 32.35 -20.62 4.71
CA PHE A 62 33.61 -19.90 4.45
C PHE A 62 33.41 -18.37 4.31
N ASP A 63 32.30 -17.95 3.71
CA ASP A 63 31.97 -16.53 3.53
C ASP A 63 31.70 -15.80 4.85
N PHE A 64 31.42 -16.52 5.93
CA PHE A 64 31.07 -15.95 7.23
C PHE A 64 32.25 -15.24 7.91
N HIS A 65 33.47 -15.78 7.77
CA HIS A 65 34.67 -15.14 8.31
C HIS A 65 35.00 -13.85 7.57
N LEU A 66 34.91 -13.86 6.24
CA LEU A 66 35.11 -12.66 5.41
C LEU A 66 34.03 -11.61 5.69
N ASN A 67 32.77 -12.02 5.82
CA ASN A 67 31.65 -11.14 6.15
C ASN A 67 31.80 -10.48 7.53
N LYS A 68 32.32 -11.19 8.54
CA LYS A 68 32.66 -10.60 9.85
C LYS A 68 33.69 -9.48 9.73
N MET A 69 34.67 -9.62 8.84
CA MET A 69 35.69 -8.60 8.60
C MET A 69 35.16 -7.41 7.79
N LEU A 70 34.40 -7.67 6.72
CA LEU A 70 33.90 -6.63 5.82
C LEU A 70 32.72 -5.84 6.42
N PHE A 71 31.92 -6.49 7.26
CA PHE A 71 30.71 -5.91 7.84
C PHE A 71 30.70 -6.06 9.37
N PRO A 72 31.64 -5.38 10.07
CA PRO A 72 31.78 -5.50 11.52
C PRO A 72 30.59 -4.90 12.30
N PHE A 73 29.74 -4.10 11.64
CA PHE A 73 28.51 -3.56 12.21
C PHE A 73 27.36 -4.59 12.29
N VAL A 74 27.53 -5.78 11.70
CA VAL A 74 26.56 -6.88 11.76
C VAL A 74 26.95 -7.85 12.87
N LYS A 75 25.99 -8.21 13.72
CA LYS A 75 26.16 -9.28 14.69
C LYS A 75 25.97 -10.64 13.99
N TRP A 76 27.07 -11.31 13.72
CA TRP A 76 27.09 -12.59 13.03
C TRP A 76 26.93 -13.77 14.00
N LEU A 77 25.86 -14.55 13.84
CA LEU A 77 25.59 -15.78 14.57
C LEU A 77 25.79 -16.99 13.65
N GLU A 78 26.81 -17.78 13.94
CA GLU A 78 27.13 -18.97 13.16
C GLU A 78 26.19 -20.12 13.52
N HIS A 79 25.47 -20.65 12.53
CA HIS A 79 24.56 -21.75 12.71
C HIS A 79 24.33 -22.50 11.39
N ASP A 80 24.42 -23.82 11.44
CA ASP A 80 24.04 -24.69 10.33
C ASP A 80 22.52 -24.79 10.25
N LEU A 81 21.94 -24.25 9.18
CA LEU A 81 20.49 -24.16 8.97
C LEU A 81 19.83 -25.52 8.69
N GLU A 82 20.60 -26.58 8.40
CA GLU A 82 20.09 -27.96 8.27
C GLU A 82 20.05 -28.70 9.61
N ASN A 83 20.72 -28.17 10.64
CA ASN A 83 20.82 -28.83 11.93
C ASN A 83 19.53 -28.60 12.76
N PRO A 84 19.01 -29.62 13.48
CA PRO A 84 17.89 -29.45 14.41
C PRO A 84 18.19 -28.55 15.63
N GLY A 85 19.44 -28.13 15.84
CA GLY A 85 19.81 -27.20 16.91
C GLY A 85 18.98 -25.91 16.86
N SER A 86 18.58 -25.39 18.02
CA SER A 86 17.77 -24.17 18.08
C SER A 86 18.64 -22.91 18.14
N ILE A 87 18.41 -21.96 17.23
CA ILE A 87 18.91 -20.59 17.39
C ILE A 87 18.03 -19.88 18.42
N SER A 88 18.56 -19.67 19.62
CA SER A 88 17.86 -18.95 20.67
C SER A 88 18.14 -17.45 20.58
N LEU A 89 17.11 -16.68 20.28
CA LEU A 89 17.13 -15.22 20.32
C LEU A 89 16.19 -14.74 21.44
N PRO A 90 16.55 -13.70 22.20
CA PRO A 90 15.67 -13.15 23.23
C PRO A 90 14.34 -12.70 22.65
N GLN A 91 13.24 -12.93 23.38
CA GLN A 91 11.90 -12.49 22.98
C GLN A 91 11.83 -10.99 22.68
N GLU A 92 12.44 -10.15 23.53
CA GLU A 92 12.45 -8.70 23.34
C GLU A 92 13.11 -8.31 22.01
N LEU A 93 14.19 -9.01 21.64
CA LEU A 93 14.87 -8.80 20.38
C LEU A 93 13.94 -9.16 19.21
N LEU A 94 13.32 -10.34 19.26
CA LEU A 94 12.40 -10.81 18.22
C LEU A 94 11.20 -9.87 18.04
N SER A 95 10.59 -9.40 19.14
CA SER A 95 9.46 -8.45 19.09
C SER A 95 9.82 -7.09 18.48
N ASN A 96 11.11 -6.75 18.38
CA ASN A 96 11.62 -5.54 17.75
C ASN A 96 12.39 -5.83 16.45
N SER A 97 12.13 -6.98 15.79
CA SER A 97 12.86 -7.43 14.61
C SER A 97 11.96 -7.64 13.39
N VAL A 98 12.42 -7.21 12.23
CA VAL A 98 11.97 -7.75 10.93
C VAL A 98 12.86 -8.93 10.57
N ILE A 99 12.27 -10.06 10.22
CA ILE A 99 13.00 -11.26 9.77
C ILE A 99 13.01 -11.30 8.24
N ILE A 100 14.18 -11.58 7.67
CA ILE A 100 14.38 -11.78 6.23
C ILE A 100 14.99 -13.16 6.03
N CYS A 101 14.38 -13.96 5.15
CA CYS A 101 14.89 -15.25 4.71
C CYS A 101 14.78 -15.29 3.19
N THR A 102 15.76 -14.71 2.51
CA THR A 102 15.74 -14.55 1.05
C THR A 102 16.68 -15.53 0.38
N ASP A 103 16.15 -16.32 -0.56
CA ASP A 103 16.96 -17.22 -1.38
C ASP A 103 17.79 -18.21 -0.53
N VAL A 104 17.18 -18.78 0.52
CA VAL A 104 17.86 -19.74 1.43
C VAL A 104 17.29 -21.14 1.30
N ILE A 105 15.97 -21.28 1.45
CA ILE A 105 15.33 -22.58 1.69
C ILE A 105 15.42 -23.55 0.51
N GLN A 106 15.63 -23.04 -0.70
CA GLN A 106 15.85 -23.86 -1.90
C GLN A 106 17.23 -24.53 -1.91
N HIS A 107 18.22 -23.97 -1.19
CA HIS A 107 19.55 -24.57 -1.04
C HIS A 107 19.62 -25.67 0.03
N LEU A 108 18.63 -25.74 0.91
CA LEU A 108 18.58 -26.75 1.97
C LEU A 108 18.05 -28.09 1.42
N ASN A 109 18.69 -29.18 1.82
CA ASN A 109 18.20 -30.55 1.67
C ASN A 109 16.92 -30.74 2.48
N ASN A 110 16.91 -30.22 3.71
CA ASN A 110 15.78 -30.29 4.62
C ASN A 110 15.48 -28.91 5.26
N PRO A 111 14.56 -28.11 4.70
CA PRO A 111 14.21 -26.80 5.26
C PRO A 111 13.35 -26.88 6.54
N HIS A 112 12.91 -28.06 7.00
CA HIS A 112 11.95 -28.18 8.10
C HIS A 112 12.46 -27.57 9.41
N HIS A 113 13.75 -27.75 9.73
CA HIS A 113 14.34 -27.23 10.98
C HIS A 113 14.36 -25.71 11.01
N LEU A 114 14.77 -25.09 9.89
CA LEU A 114 14.74 -23.64 9.74
C LEU A 114 13.30 -23.11 9.81
N LEU A 115 12.37 -23.70 9.06
CA LEU A 115 10.97 -23.26 9.06
C LEU A 115 10.31 -23.42 10.44
N ALA A 116 10.60 -24.50 11.17
CA ALA A 116 10.13 -24.67 12.55
C ALA A 116 10.70 -23.59 13.49
N THR A 117 11.95 -23.15 13.27
CA THR A 117 12.57 -22.05 14.03
C THR A 117 11.90 -20.72 13.72
N ILE A 118 11.74 -20.38 12.44
CA ILE A 118 11.03 -19.15 12.01
C ILE A 118 9.60 -19.15 12.55
N LYS A 119 8.89 -20.29 12.48
CA LYS A 119 7.53 -20.44 13.01
C LYS A 119 7.43 -20.07 14.49
N LYS A 120 8.40 -20.47 15.31
CA LYS A 120 8.49 -20.08 16.73
C LYS A 120 8.84 -18.60 16.90
N TRP A 121 9.73 -18.05 16.07
CA TRP A 121 10.04 -16.62 16.11
C TRP A 121 8.84 -15.74 15.77
N MET A 122 7.93 -16.23 14.91
CA MET A 122 6.67 -15.55 14.59
C MET A 122 5.64 -15.56 15.73
N ASP A 123 5.93 -16.15 16.89
CA ASP A 123 5.16 -15.87 18.12
C ASP A 123 5.44 -14.48 18.69
N TYR A 124 6.59 -13.88 18.30
CA TYR A 124 7.09 -12.62 18.84
C TYR A 124 7.30 -11.55 17.78
N ALA A 125 7.94 -11.91 16.66
CA ALA A 125 8.27 -10.99 15.59
C ALA A 125 7.00 -10.52 14.86
N PRO A 126 6.91 -9.23 14.48
CA PRO A 126 5.76 -8.71 13.77
C PRO A 126 5.64 -9.26 12.34
N VAL A 127 6.76 -9.48 11.66
CA VAL A 127 6.77 -9.87 10.25
C VAL A 127 8.04 -10.62 9.85
N CYS A 128 7.88 -11.59 8.96
CA CYS A 128 8.94 -12.29 8.25
C CYS A 128 8.70 -12.21 6.73
N LEU A 129 9.76 -11.89 5.99
CA LEU A 129 9.80 -11.91 4.53
C LEU A 129 10.56 -13.16 4.08
N LEU A 130 9.84 -14.08 3.44
CA LEU A 130 10.41 -15.35 2.99
C LEU A 130 10.30 -15.44 1.46
N SER A 131 11.44 -15.58 0.79
CA SER A 131 11.49 -15.64 -0.68
C SER A 131 12.15 -16.90 -1.22
N ALA A 132 11.75 -17.27 -2.45
CA ALA A 132 12.38 -18.32 -3.24
C ALA A 132 12.19 -18.03 -4.75
N PRO A 133 13.06 -18.55 -5.63
CA PRO A 133 12.86 -18.45 -7.08
C PRO A 133 11.58 -19.16 -7.54
N ALA A 134 10.85 -18.57 -8.49
CA ALA A 134 9.66 -19.18 -9.09
C ALA A 134 10.03 -20.16 -10.21
N ALA A 135 9.69 -21.43 -10.05
CA ALA A 135 10.03 -22.48 -11.02
C ALA A 135 9.37 -22.33 -12.39
N ASP A 136 8.15 -21.82 -12.42
CA ASP A 136 7.39 -21.59 -13.65
C ASP A 136 7.83 -20.33 -14.43
N LEU A 137 8.60 -19.44 -13.78
CA LEU A 137 9.02 -18.15 -14.37
C LEU A 137 10.54 -18.05 -14.56
N ALA A 138 11.32 -18.94 -13.95
CA ALA A 138 12.73 -19.09 -14.21
C ALA A 138 12.96 -19.71 -15.60
N ARG A 139 12.92 -18.88 -16.65
CA ARG A 139 13.25 -19.31 -18.01
C ARG A 139 14.72 -19.74 -18.10
N ASP A 140 14.97 -20.75 -18.93
CA ASP A 140 16.27 -21.34 -19.34
C ASP A 140 17.48 -20.37 -19.34
N ILE A 141 18.10 -20.18 -18.17
CA ILE A 141 19.47 -19.62 -18.05
C ILE A 141 20.49 -20.58 -18.70
N THR A 142 20.09 -21.81 -19.03
CA THR A 142 20.88 -22.80 -19.77
C THR A 142 21.18 -22.40 -21.22
N SER A 143 20.49 -21.39 -21.80
CA SER A 143 20.66 -21.00 -23.22
C SER A 143 21.63 -19.85 -23.48
N ARG A 144 22.12 -19.15 -22.44
CA ARG A 144 23.18 -18.14 -22.57
C ARG A 144 24.29 -18.49 -21.60
N GLY A 145 25.37 -19.07 -22.13
CA GLY A 145 26.55 -19.56 -21.40
C GLY A 145 27.30 -18.52 -20.58
N SER A 146 26.64 -17.99 -19.54
CA SER A 146 27.25 -17.20 -18.48
C SER A 146 27.66 -18.15 -17.37
N LEU A 147 28.93 -18.09 -16.98
CA LEU A 147 29.53 -18.74 -15.81
C LEU A 147 28.96 -18.15 -14.51
N ALA A 148 27.64 -18.20 -14.32
CA ALA A 148 26.98 -17.79 -13.10
C ALA A 148 26.78 -19.02 -12.20
N HIS A 149 27.17 -18.86 -10.93
CA HIS A 149 27.07 -19.81 -9.83
C HIS A 149 25.98 -20.88 -9.98
N SER A 150 26.32 -22.13 -9.68
CA SER A 150 25.43 -23.30 -9.68
C SER A 150 24.35 -23.18 -8.61
N SER A 151 23.35 -22.32 -8.84
CA SER A 151 22.14 -22.29 -8.02
C SER A 151 21.28 -23.52 -8.32
N PRO A 152 20.70 -24.19 -7.32
CA PRO A 152 19.77 -25.29 -7.53
C PRO A 152 18.60 -24.87 -8.41
N ALA A 153 18.05 -25.82 -9.17
CA ALA A 153 16.84 -25.60 -9.92
C ALA A 153 15.72 -25.12 -8.96
N PRO A 154 14.96 -24.06 -9.32
CA PRO A 154 13.82 -23.61 -8.54
C PRO A 154 12.84 -24.77 -8.27
N LYS A 155 12.36 -24.88 -7.03
CA LYS A 155 11.58 -26.04 -6.57
C LYS A 155 10.07 -25.85 -6.61
N TRP A 156 9.58 -24.60 -6.66
CA TRP A 156 8.17 -24.30 -6.45
C TRP A 156 7.65 -23.25 -7.42
N ASN A 157 6.42 -23.43 -7.90
CA ASN A 157 5.61 -22.29 -8.35
C ASN A 157 4.97 -21.57 -7.14
N LEU A 158 4.34 -20.42 -7.37
CA LEU A 158 3.76 -19.61 -6.29
C LEU A 158 2.75 -20.37 -5.42
N LYS A 159 1.87 -21.16 -6.03
CA LYS A 159 0.81 -21.89 -5.32
C LYS A 159 1.40 -23.01 -4.46
N GLU A 160 2.35 -23.76 -5.01
CA GLU A 160 3.04 -24.83 -4.29
C GLU A 160 3.84 -24.27 -3.11
N PHE A 161 4.50 -23.12 -3.31
CA PHE A 161 5.25 -22.45 -2.26
C PHE A 161 4.35 -22.00 -1.10
N GLU A 162 3.22 -21.37 -1.42
CA GLU A 162 2.23 -20.95 -0.42
C GLU A 162 1.66 -22.17 0.32
N GLN A 163 1.27 -23.23 -0.39
CA GLN A 163 0.78 -24.47 0.23
C GLN A 163 1.83 -25.14 1.12
N PHE A 164 3.09 -25.14 0.67
CA PHE A 164 4.21 -25.65 1.45
C PHE A 164 4.35 -24.89 2.76
N LEU A 165 4.38 -23.56 2.74
CA LEU A 165 4.45 -22.76 3.97
C LEU A 165 3.21 -22.92 4.86
N LEU A 166 2.01 -23.01 4.28
CA LEU A 166 0.78 -23.28 5.04
C LEU A 166 0.84 -24.62 5.79
N SER A 167 1.52 -25.63 5.25
CA SER A 167 1.69 -26.93 5.93
C SER A 167 2.51 -26.85 7.22
N PHE A 168 3.30 -25.79 7.41
CA PHE A 168 3.99 -25.47 8.67
C PHE A 168 3.16 -24.58 9.62
N GLY A 169 1.92 -24.26 9.24
CA GLY A 169 1.02 -23.43 10.03
C GLY A 169 1.42 -21.95 10.09
N PHE A 170 2.15 -21.45 9.09
CA PHE A 170 2.47 -20.02 8.99
C PHE A 170 1.21 -19.17 8.77
N ASN A 171 1.15 -18.01 9.42
CA ASN A 171 0.13 -17.00 9.14
C ASN A 171 0.58 -16.15 7.93
N ILE A 172 0.36 -16.68 6.73
CA ILE A 172 0.70 -16.00 5.48
C ILE A 172 -0.40 -15.01 5.14
N THR A 173 -0.06 -13.72 5.07
CA THR A 173 -1.05 -12.67 4.75
C THR A 173 -1.01 -12.26 3.29
N HIS A 174 0.14 -12.43 2.64
CA HIS A 174 0.30 -12.12 1.23
C HIS A 174 1.35 -13.03 0.59
N THR A 175 1.06 -13.48 -0.63
CA THR A 175 2.03 -14.13 -1.51
C THR A 175 1.96 -13.48 -2.89
N GLY A 176 3.11 -13.25 -3.51
CA GLY A 176 3.21 -12.56 -4.79
C GLY A 176 4.60 -12.66 -5.40
N LEU A 177 4.85 -11.82 -6.39
CA LEU A 177 6.12 -11.76 -7.11
C LEU A 177 6.90 -10.50 -6.75
N ALA A 178 8.21 -10.65 -6.62
CA ALA A 178 9.19 -9.60 -6.47
C ALA A 178 10.17 -9.61 -7.65
N LEU A 179 10.82 -8.47 -7.86
CA LEU A 179 11.83 -8.30 -8.89
C LEU A 179 13.13 -9.03 -8.50
N ASP A 180 13.68 -9.80 -9.43
CA ASP A 180 15.08 -10.24 -9.37
C ASP A 180 15.99 -9.10 -9.83
N GLY A 181 16.97 -8.74 -8.99
CA GLY A 181 17.93 -7.68 -9.28
C GLY A 181 18.82 -7.96 -10.50
N THR A 182 18.98 -9.24 -10.87
CA THR A 182 19.83 -9.67 -11.99
C THR A 182 19.06 -9.62 -13.31
N SER A 183 17.97 -10.38 -13.42
CA SER A 183 17.16 -10.42 -14.65
C SER A 183 16.30 -9.18 -14.85
N ARG A 184 16.01 -8.43 -13.78
CA ARG A 184 14.99 -7.36 -13.74
C ARG A 184 13.59 -7.85 -14.13
N GLU A 185 13.34 -9.16 -13.97
CA GLU A 185 12.04 -9.77 -14.16
C GLU A 185 11.38 -10.04 -12.80
N LYS A 186 10.04 -10.10 -12.79
CA LYS A 186 9.28 -10.50 -11.59
C LYS A 186 9.18 -12.02 -11.53
N ASN A 187 10.24 -12.68 -11.06
CA ASN A 187 10.36 -14.15 -11.00
C ASN A 187 10.77 -14.67 -9.61
N ILE A 188 10.79 -13.81 -8.59
CA ILE A 188 11.03 -14.22 -7.19
C ILE A 188 9.68 -14.30 -6.48
N ILE A 189 9.35 -15.46 -5.91
CA ILE A 189 8.20 -15.61 -5.02
C ILE A 189 8.55 -14.94 -3.69
N LEU A 190 7.63 -14.12 -3.17
CA LEU A 190 7.73 -13.54 -1.85
C LEU A 190 6.44 -13.82 -1.07
N SER A 191 6.59 -14.45 0.10
CA SER A 191 5.53 -14.58 1.10
C SER A 191 5.81 -13.65 2.28
N ILE A 192 4.78 -12.89 2.66
CA ILE A 192 4.76 -12.06 3.87
C ILE A 192 4.05 -12.87 4.96
N ILE A 193 4.81 -13.20 6.00
CA ILE A 193 4.35 -13.98 7.14
C ILE A 193 4.20 -13.03 8.32
N GLU A 194 3.01 -12.99 8.91
CA GLU A 194 2.74 -12.20 10.10
C GLU A 194 2.75 -13.05 11.36
N LYS A 195 2.66 -12.37 12.51
CA LYS A 195 2.59 -12.99 13.83
C LYS A 195 1.48 -14.06 13.88
N ASN A 196 1.76 -15.19 14.54
CA ASN A 196 0.92 -16.40 14.49
C ASN A 196 -0.54 -16.21 14.97
N ASN A 197 -0.77 -15.35 15.98
CA ASN A 197 -2.05 -15.28 16.70
C ASN A 197 -2.87 -14.02 16.37
N LEU A 198 -2.80 -13.55 15.12
CA LEU A 198 -3.49 -12.34 14.67
C LEU A 198 -4.89 -12.65 14.12
N GLN A 199 -5.75 -13.26 14.95
CA GLN A 199 -7.16 -13.43 14.62
C GLN A 199 -7.97 -12.21 15.07
N CYS A 200 -8.75 -11.64 14.16
CA CYS A 200 -9.54 -10.45 14.42
C CYS A 200 -10.89 -10.56 13.69
N ASN A 201 -11.93 -10.96 14.43
CA ASN A 201 -13.31 -10.83 13.98
C ASN A 201 -13.77 -9.39 14.25
N CYS A 202 -14.16 -8.68 13.21
CA CYS A 202 -14.66 -7.31 13.32
C CYS A 202 -16.06 -7.36 13.97
N PRO A 203 -16.27 -6.72 15.13
CA PRO A 203 -17.59 -6.68 15.74
C PRO A 203 -18.51 -5.72 14.98
N ASP A 204 -19.81 -6.00 14.95
CA ASP A 204 -20.82 -5.13 14.32
C ASP A 204 -20.83 -3.72 14.91
N SER A 205 -20.44 -3.58 16.18
CA SER A 205 -20.32 -2.30 16.87
C SER A 205 -19.15 -1.43 16.41
N PHE A 206 -18.19 -1.96 15.65
CA PHE A 206 -17.05 -1.19 15.15
C PHE A 206 -17.49 -0.30 13.98
N LYS A 207 -17.45 1.02 14.18
CA LYS A 207 -17.98 2.00 13.23
C LYS A 207 -16.86 2.74 12.51
N VAL A 208 -16.84 2.60 11.19
CA VAL A 208 -15.98 3.38 10.29
C VAL A 208 -16.85 4.34 9.48
N VAL A 209 -16.49 5.62 9.46
CA VAL A 209 -17.22 6.66 8.72
C VAL A 209 -16.38 7.26 7.62
N ALA A 210 -16.84 7.19 6.38
CA ALA A 210 -16.33 7.98 5.27
C ALA A 210 -17.00 9.36 5.26
N ILE A 211 -16.19 10.42 5.36
CA ILE A 211 -16.62 11.80 5.14
C ILE A 211 -16.29 12.12 3.68
N MET A 212 -17.33 12.14 2.85
CA MET A 212 -17.22 12.25 1.40
C MET A 212 -17.43 13.68 0.93
N ALA A 213 -16.51 14.22 0.13
CA ALA A 213 -16.66 15.52 -0.52
C ALA A 213 -17.20 15.37 -1.94
N ALA A 214 -18.30 16.04 -2.29
CA ALA A 214 -18.94 15.91 -3.60
C ALA A 214 -19.12 17.26 -4.31
N TYR A 215 -18.88 17.29 -5.62
CA TYR A 215 -19.20 18.43 -6.49
C TYR A 215 -19.24 18.01 -7.97
N ASN A 216 -20.42 18.06 -8.58
CA ASN A 216 -20.68 17.72 -9.98
C ASN A 216 -20.17 16.32 -10.39
N GLU A 217 -20.71 15.28 -9.76
CA GLU A 217 -20.33 13.88 -9.99
C GLU A 217 -21.58 12.99 -10.17
N GLU A 218 -22.64 13.53 -10.81
CA GLU A 218 -23.93 12.85 -11.00
C GLU A 218 -23.82 11.49 -11.70
N ASP A 219 -22.77 11.34 -12.52
CA ASP A 219 -22.49 10.14 -13.31
C ASP A 219 -21.97 8.96 -12.48
N ILE A 220 -21.42 9.21 -11.27
CA ILE A 220 -20.78 8.17 -10.44
C ILE A 220 -21.19 8.16 -8.97
N ILE A 221 -21.73 9.26 -8.42
CA ILE A 221 -22.00 9.45 -6.99
C ILE A 221 -22.83 8.32 -6.36
N TYR A 222 -23.84 7.81 -7.09
CA TYR A 222 -24.65 6.67 -6.63
C TYR A 222 -23.77 5.45 -6.34
N HIS A 223 -22.94 5.06 -7.30
CA HIS A 223 -22.07 3.88 -7.15
C HIS A 223 -20.97 4.12 -6.12
N SER A 224 -20.47 5.35 -5.97
CA SER A 224 -19.46 5.68 -4.97
C SER A 224 -19.98 5.52 -3.54
N ILE A 225 -21.19 6.04 -3.24
CA ILE A 225 -21.83 5.86 -1.92
C ILE A 225 -22.19 4.39 -1.70
N LYS A 226 -22.83 3.75 -2.69
CA LYS A 226 -23.27 2.36 -2.60
C LYS A 226 -22.12 1.41 -2.26
N ARG A 227 -20.92 1.62 -2.83
CA ARG A 227 -19.74 0.80 -2.57
C ARG A 227 -19.19 0.91 -1.15
N LEU A 228 -19.31 2.07 -0.53
CA LEU A 228 -18.95 2.24 0.88
C LEU A 228 -19.92 1.49 1.77
N ILE A 229 -21.23 1.63 1.51
CA ILE A 229 -22.29 0.91 2.22
C ILE A 229 -22.12 -0.61 2.07
N ASP A 230 -21.81 -1.11 0.86
CA ASP A 230 -21.56 -2.53 0.60
C ASP A 230 -20.32 -3.08 1.33
N GLN A 231 -19.45 -2.20 1.82
CA GLN A 231 -18.30 -2.54 2.66
C GLN A 231 -18.55 -2.23 4.14
N GLU A 232 -19.82 -2.01 4.53
CA GLU A 232 -20.26 -1.67 5.87
C GLU A 232 -19.61 -0.39 6.43
N ILE A 233 -19.29 0.55 5.53
CA ILE A 233 -18.76 1.86 5.89
C ILE A 233 -19.92 2.85 5.94
N TYR A 234 -20.03 3.55 7.06
CA TYR A 234 -21.00 4.63 7.20
C TYR A 234 -20.58 5.84 6.35
N VAL A 235 -21.52 6.54 5.75
CA VAL A 235 -21.23 7.66 4.83
C VAL A 235 -21.87 8.94 5.34
N TYR A 236 -21.07 10.02 5.37
CA TYR A 236 -21.56 11.38 5.56
C TYR A 236 -21.04 12.26 4.41
N VAL A 237 -21.93 12.93 3.69
CA VAL A 237 -21.56 13.69 2.48
C VAL A 237 -21.55 15.20 2.75
N ILE A 238 -20.44 15.85 2.39
CA ILE A 238 -20.31 17.30 2.27
C ILE A 238 -20.46 17.66 0.79
N GLU A 239 -21.62 18.19 0.41
CA GLU A 239 -21.96 18.53 -0.97
C GLU A 239 -21.69 20.01 -1.24
N ASN A 240 -20.83 20.33 -2.21
CA ASN A 240 -20.33 21.68 -2.45
C ASN A 240 -21.13 22.45 -3.52
N TRP A 241 -22.46 22.43 -3.37
CA TRP A 241 -23.42 23.15 -4.22
C TRP A 241 -23.26 22.83 -5.72
N SER A 242 -23.38 21.54 -6.03
CA SER A 242 -23.39 21.00 -7.39
C SER A 242 -24.51 21.65 -8.21
N THR A 243 -24.25 21.77 -9.50
CA THR A 243 -25.16 22.34 -10.50
C THR A 243 -25.86 21.30 -11.33
N ASP A 244 -25.58 20.03 -11.06
CA ASP A 244 -26.14 18.86 -11.72
C ASP A 244 -26.94 18.03 -10.71
N ALA A 245 -27.37 16.81 -11.07
CA ALA A 245 -28.23 15.99 -10.21
C ALA A 245 -27.51 15.34 -9.00
N THR A 246 -26.24 15.69 -8.72
CA THR A 246 -25.44 15.05 -7.67
C THR A 246 -26.13 15.07 -6.31
N TYR A 247 -26.70 16.21 -5.89
CA TYR A 247 -27.34 16.33 -4.58
C TYR A 247 -28.63 15.53 -4.49
N GLU A 248 -29.43 15.54 -5.56
CA GLU A 248 -30.67 14.79 -5.68
C GLU A 248 -30.41 13.28 -5.63
N ILE A 249 -29.30 12.82 -6.22
CA ILE A 249 -28.88 11.42 -6.15
C ILE A 249 -28.40 11.06 -4.73
N ILE A 250 -27.64 11.94 -4.06
CA ILE A 250 -27.23 11.72 -2.66
C ILE A 250 -28.45 11.52 -1.76
N LYS A 251 -29.53 12.29 -1.97
CA LYS A 251 -30.78 12.19 -1.20
C LYS A 251 -31.49 10.84 -1.32
N GLN A 252 -31.24 10.07 -2.37
CA GLN A 252 -31.83 8.74 -2.54
C GLN A 252 -31.35 7.73 -1.47
N PHE A 253 -30.25 8.02 -0.77
CA PHE A 253 -29.73 7.18 0.31
C PHE A 253 -30.32 7.53 1.69
N GLU A 254 -31.17 8.56 1.80
CA GLU A 254 -31.85 8.88 3.05
C GLU A 254 -32.71 7.70 3.52
N GLY A 255 -32.55 7.31 4.79
CA GLY A 255 -33.20 6.14 5.38
C GLY A 255 -32.41 4.84 5.28
N ASN A 256 -31.25 4.82 4.60
CA ASN A 256 -30.33 3.68 4.67
C ASN A 256 -29.53 3.70 6.00
N ASP A 257 -29.41 2.54 6.66
CA ASP A 257 -28.74 2.43 7.98
C ASP A 257 -27.26 2.87 7.98
N PHE A 258 -26.57 2.74 6.85
CA PHE A 258 -25.17 3.16 6.70
C PHE A 258 -25.03 4.60 6.16
N PHE A 259 -26.13 5.28 5.83
CA PHE A 259 -26.08 6.67 5.38
C PHE A 259 -26.40 7.62 6.52
N LEU A 260 -25.38 8.25 7.10
CA LEU A 260 -25.52 9.15 8.25
C LEU A 260 -26.15 10.49 7.90
N GLY A 261 -26.05 10.91 6.64
CA GLY A 261 -26.64 12.13 6.14
C GLY A 261 -25.77 12.88 5.14
N SER A 262 -26.27 14.05 4.75
CA SER A 262 -25.57 14.98 3.89
C SER A 262 -25.80 16.42 4.33
N GLU A 263 -24.85 17.29 4.03
CA GLU A 263 -24.99 18.73 4.16
C GLU A 263 -24.54 19.43 2.88
N ARG A 264 -25.09 20.63 2.64
CA ARG A 264 -24.52 21.56 1.66
C ARG A 264 -23.55 22.51 2.34
N TYR A 265 -22.36 22.64 1.78
CA TYR A 265 -21.29 23.46 2.34
C TYR A 265 -20.67 24.37 1.27
N PRO A 266 -20.42 25.67 1.56
CA PRO A 266 -20.67 26.34 2.84
C PRO A 266 -22.16 26.60 3.10
N PRO A 267 -22.59 26.81 4.35
CA PRO A 267 -24.01 26.94 4.70
C PRO A 267 -24.68 28.19 4.09
N GLY A 268 -23.89 29.21 3.73
CA GLY A 268 -24.38 30.46 3.13
C GLY A 268 -24.76 30.38 1.66
N GLY A 269 -24.57 29.24 1.00
CA GLY A 269 -24.82 29.09 -0.44
C GLY A 269 -23.55 28.81 -1.23
N ARG A 270 -23.72 28.72 -2.55
CA ARG A 270 -22.60 28.55 -3.49
C ARG A 270 -21.76 29.82 -3.54
N GLU A 271 -20.47 29.68 -3.23
CA GLU A 271 -19.48 30.74 -3.41
C GLU A 271 -18.85 30.70 -4.81
N SER A 272 -18.36 31.87 -5.27
CA SER A 272 -17.66 32.01 -6.55
C SER A 272 -16.40 31.14 -6.62
N TYR A 273 -15.67 31.03 -5.51
CA TYR A 273 -14.49 30.20 -5.38
C TYR A 273 -14.77 28.94 -4.57
N PHE A 274 -13.96 27.90 -4.80
CA PHE A 274 -13.92 26.67 -4.04
C PHE A 274 -12.81 26.79 -2.99
N HIS A 275 -13.20 26.70 -1.72
CA HIS A 275 -12.31 26.78 -0.57
C HIS A 275 -11.98 25.38 -0.04
N LEU A 276 -10.92 24.76 -0.57
CA LEU A 276 -10.51 23.42 -0.13
C LEU A 276 -10.16 23.41 1.36
N LYS A 277 -9.48 24.46 1.86
CA LYS A 277 -9.12 24.56 3.27
C LYS A 277 -10.35 24.61 4.18
N GLY A 278 -11.40 25.29 3.73
CA GLY A 278 -12.68 25.36 4.43
C GLY A 278 -13.34 23.98 4.50
N LEU A 279 -13.39 23.26 3.38
CA LEU A 279 -13.94 21.91 3.30
C LEU A 279 -13.17 20.93 4.19
N LEU A 280 -11.82 20.97 4.18
CA LEU A 280 -10.99 20.10 5.03
C LEU A 280 -11.17 20.40 6.52
N LYS A 281 -11.29 21.67 6.91
CA LYS A 281 -11.66 22.05 8.29
C LYS A 281 -13.04 21.52 8.67
N ARG A 282 -13.99 21.52 7.74
CA ARG A 282 -15.31 20.95 7.99
C ARG A 282 -15.24 19.43 8.22
N THR A 283 -14.40 18.71 7.45
CA THR A 283 -14.10 17.30 7.72
C THR A 283 -13.52 17.10 9.13
N GLU A 284 -12.55 17.93 9.54
CA GLU A 284 -11.96 17.89 10.89
C GLU A 284 -13.01 18.14 12.00
N GLU A 285 -13.99 19.03 11.77
CA GLU A 285 -15.10 19.29 12.69
C GLU A 285 -16.07 18.12 12.79
N LEU A 286 -16.46 17.54 11.65
CA LEU A 286 -17.37 16.39 11.61
C LEU A 286 -16.76 15.18 12.30
N ALA A 287 -15.47 14.94 12.12
CA ALA A 287 -14.74 13.87 12.81
C ALA A 287 -14.76 14.01 14.35
N LYS A 288 -14.96 15.22 14.88
CA LYS A 288 -15.14 15.44 16.34
C LYS A 288 -16.57 15.20 16.82
N LYS A 289 -17.57 15.38 15.94
CA LYS A 289 -19.00 15.35 16.28
C LYS A 289 -19.63 13.98 16.06
N ILE A 290 -19.20 13.28 15.01
CA ILE A 290 -19.75 11.97 14.64
C ILE A 290 -19.17 10.91 15.58
N ASN A 291 -20.04 10.07 16.15
CA ASN A 291 -19.61 8.95 16.98
C ASN A 291 -19.16 7.78 16.09
N ALA A 292 -17.85 7.63 15.92
CA ALA A 292 -17.23 6.56 15.17
C ALA A 292 -15.87 6.17 15.76
N ASP A 293 -15.44 4.93 15.51
CA ASP A 293 -14.12 4.42 15.91
C ASP A 293 -13.04 4.88 14.92
N TRP A 294 -13.38 4.99 13.64
CA TRP A 294 -12.47 5.39 12.57
C TRP A 294 -13.16 6.28 11.54
N PHE A 295 -12.36 7.11 10.88
CA PHE A 295 -12.79 7.99 9.82
C PHE A 295 -11.97 7.78 8.55
N ILE A 296 -12.56 8.11 7.40
CA ILE A 296 -11.92 8.16 6.10
C ILE A 296 -12.26 9.51 5.46
N HIS A 297 -11.25 10.28 5.06
CA HIS A 297 -11.41 11.38 4.11
C HIS A 297 -11.52 10.79 2.70
N HIS A 298 -12.60 11.10 1.98
CA HIS A 298 -12.99 10.37 0.78
C HIS A 298 -13.49 11.32 -0.31
N ASP A 299 -13.00 11.18 -1.54
CA ASP A 299 -13.54 11.86 -2.71
C ASP A 299 -14.45 10.91 -3.52
N VAL A 300 -15.45 11.47 -4.21
CA VAL A 300 -16.45 10.67 -4.94
C VAL A 300 -15.82 9.77 -6.01
N ASP A 301 -14.74 10.21 -6.64
CA ASP A 301 -14.05 9.47 -7.70
C ASP A 301 -13.01 8.47 -7.18
N GLU A 302 -13.09 8.07 -5.92
CA GLU A 302 -12.17 7.12 -5.28
C GLU A 302 -12.89 5.82 -4.83
N ILE A 303 -12.21 4.67 -4.99
CA ILE A 303 -12.59 3.41 -4.34
C ILE A 303 -11.42 2.96 -3.47
N ARG A 304 -11.70 2.64 -2.20
CA ARG A 304 -10.72 2.11 -1.25
C ARG A 304 -10.92 0.62 -1.02
N GLU A 305 -9.81 -0.12 -0.99
CA GLU A 305 -9.81 -1.57 -0.74
C GLU A 305 -8.75 -1.94 0.29
N SER A 306 -9.07 -2.94 1.12
CA SER A 306 -8.08 -3.55 2.01
C SER A 306 -6.99 -4.28 1.20
N PRO A 307 -5.77 -4.44 1.75
CA PRO A 307 -4.68 -5.10 1.05
C PRO A 307 -4.85 -6.62 0.94
N TRP A 308 -5.77 -7.21 1.72
CA TRP A 308 -6.00 -8.65 1.78
C TRP A 308 -7.12 -9.08 0.83
N PRO A 309 -6.87 -10.08 -0.05
CA PRO A 309 -7.93 -10.66 -0.87
C PRO A 309 -9.09 -11.19 -0.01
N GLY A 310 -10.33 -10.90 -0.42
CA GLY A 310 -11.54 -11.39 0.26
C GLY A 310 -11.88 -10.70 1.58
N VAL A 311 -11.11 -9.70 2.02
CA VAL A 311 -11.37 -8.92 3.25
C VAL A 311 -11.92 -7.56 2.85
N ASN A 312 -13.07 -7.17 3.39
CA ASN A 312 -13.67 -5.87 3.07
C ASN A 312 -12.89 -4.72 3.76
N LEU A 313 -13.19 -3.46 3.39
CA LEU A 313 -12.48 -2.30 3.94
C LEU A 313 -12.65 -2.14 5.46
N LYS A 314 -13.86 -2.33 6.01
CA LYS A 314 -14.13 -2.24 7.45
C LYS A 314 -13.30 -3.26 8.23
N GLU A 315 -13.32 -4.51 7.81
CA GLU A 315 -12.54 -5.60 8.39
C GLU A 315 -11.05 -5.30 8.33
N GLY A 316 -10.55 -4.82 7.17
CA GLY A 316 -9.15 -4.43 7.01
C GLY A 316 -8.73 -3.33 7.97
N ILE A 317 -9.56 -2.29 8.13
CA ILE A 317 -9.32 -1.20 9.09
C ILE A 317 -9.31 -1.75 10.52
N TYR A 318 -10.23 -2.65 10.85
CA TYR A 318 -10.25 -3.31 12.15
C TYR A 318 -8.99 -4.13 12.40
N ARG A 319 -8.44 -4.83 11.39
CA ARG A 319 -7.14 -5.53 11.54
C ARG A 319 -6.03 -4.55 11.90
N ALA A 320 -5.95 -3.42 11.20
CA ALA A 320 -4.97 -2.37 11.52
C ALA A 320 -5.13 -1.83 12.95
N ASP A 321 -6.37 -1.64 13.41
CA ASP A 321 -6.70 -1.25 14.79
C ASP A 321 -6.19 -2.27 15.81
N ARG A 322 -6.48 -3.56 15.58
CA ARG A 322 -6.06 -4.67 16.46
C ARG A 322 -4.55 -4.86 16.51
N MET A 323 -3.84 -4.43 15.47
CA MET A 323 -2.38 -4.40 15.41
C MET A 323 -1.78 -3.16 16.09
N GLY A 324 -2.61 -2.29 16.67
CA GLY A 324 -2.17 -1.10 17.42
C GLY A 324 -1.80 0.09 16.54
N PHE A 325 -2.22 0.09 15.28
CA PHE A 325 -2.07 1.22 14.36
C PHE A 325 -3.32 2.09 14.38
N ASN A 326 -3.16 3.37 14.05
CA ASN A 326 -4.25 4.36 14.15
C ASN A 326 -4.34 5.29 12.93
N ALA A 327 -3.58 5.01 11.87
CA ALA A 327 -3.69 5.68 10.58
C ALA A 327 -3.35 4.71 9.45
N ILE A 328 -3.92 4.90 8.27
CA ILE A 328 -3.70 4.04 7.09
C ILE A 328 -3.33 4.92 5.90
N ASP A 329 -2.21 4.56 5.27
CA ASP A 329 -1.70 5.11 4.03
C ASP A 329 -2.23 4.30 2.84
N HIS A 330 -2.27 4.92 1.65
CA HIS A 330 -2.78 4.28 0.44
C HIS A 330 -1.78 4.34 -0.71
N THR A 331 -1.81 3.31 -1.55
CA THR A 331 -1.20 3.31 -2.87
C THR A 331 -2.28 3.69 -3.88
N VAL A 332 -2.00 4.69 -4.71
CA VAL A 332 -2.94 5.19 -5.71
C VAL A 332 -2.68 4.56 -7.07
N ILE A 333 -3.72 3.96 -7.64
CA ILE A 333 -3.79 3.64 -9.05
C ILE A 333 -4.90 4.47 -9.72
N THR A 334 -4.57 5.08 -10.85
CA THR A 334 -5.47 5.98 -11.57
C THR A 334 -5.99 5.30 -12.83
N PHE A 335 -7.29 5.38 -13.02
CA PHE A 335 -8.01 4.87 -14.19
C PHE A 335 -8.44 6.06 -15.05
N CYS A 336 -7.96 6.07 -16.28
CA CYS A 336 -8.27 7.10 -17.27
C CYS A 336 -9.19 6.52 -18.35
N PRO A 337 -10.02 7.35 -19.00
CA PRO A 337 -10.84 6.89 -20.11
C PRO A 337 -9.94 6.57 -21.30
N VAL A 338 -10.18 5.43 -21.95
CA VAL A 338 -9.49 5.02 -23.19
C VAL A 338 -10.38 5.19 -24.42
N ASP A 339 -11.63 5.59 -24.18
CA ASP A 339 -12.69 5.86 -25.13
C ASP A 339 -13.80 6.68 -24.43
N ASN A 340 -14.87 7.01 -25.14
CA ASN A 340 -16.02 7.79 -24.63
C ASN A 340 -17.26 6.93 -24.34
N GLY A 341 -17.12 5.62 -24.18
CA GLY A 341 -18.27 4.70 -24.10
C GLY A 341 -18.89 4.55 -22.71
N PHE A 342 -18.35 5.22 -21.68
CA PHE A 342 -18.90 5.13 -20.32
C PHE A 342 -20.31 5.70 -20.27
N ALA A 343 -21.27 4.89 -19.82
CA ALA A 343 -22.65 5.31 -19.62
C ALA A 343 -22.81 5.94 -18.22
N PRO A 344 -23.19 7.23 -18.11
CA PRO A 344 -23.44 7.87 -16.82
C PRO A 344 -24.45 7.09 -15.96
N GLY A 345 -24.19 7.00 -14.66
CA GLY A 345 -25.02 6.25 -13.71
C GLY A 345 -24.78 4.74 -13.73
N SER A 346 -23.90 4.23 -14.60
CA SER A 346 -23.45 2.84 -14.57
C SER A 346 -22.22 2.65 -13.66
N ASP A 347 -21.91 1.40 -13.34
CA ASP A 347 -20.80 1.06 -12.45
C ASP A 347 -19.44 1.35 -13.13
N PHE A 348 -18.83 2.47 -12.76
CA PHE A 348 -17.58 2.97 -13.35
C PHE A 348 -16.39 2.01 -13.15
N GLU A 349 -16.30 1.28 -12.03
CA GLU A 349 -15.22 0.29 -11.85
C GLU A 349 -15.39 -0.90 -12.81
N ARG A 350 -16.63 -1.26 -13.13
CA ARG A 350 -16.89 -2.30 -14.14
C ARG A 350 -16.48 -1.84 -15.53
N TYR A 351 -16.59 -0.55 -15.83
CA TYR A 351 -16.24 0.01 -17.11
C TYR A 351 -14.72 0.24 -17.29
N PHE A 352 -14.10 0.99 -16.37
CA PHE A 352 -12.70 1.38 -16.50
C PHE A 352 -11.76 0.26 -16.06
N LYS A 353 -11.09 -0.36 -17.04
CA LYS A 353 -10.19 -1.51 -16.82
C LYS A 353 -8.71 -1.22 -17.05
N TYR A 354 -8.33 0.01 -17.40
CA TYR A 354 -6.94 0.36 -17.69
C TYR A 354 -6.44 1.36 -16.66
N PHE A 355 -5.31 1.05 -16.03
CA PHE A 355 -4.74 1.84 -14.94
C PHE A 355 -3.27 2.15 -15.16
N GLU A 356 -2.80 3.19 -14.47
CA GLU A 356 -1.39 3.39 -14.14
C GLU A 356 -1.26 3.67 -12.64
N PHE A 357 -0.08 3.46 -12.07
CA PHE A 357 0.19 4.01 -10.75
C PHE A 357 0.27 5.53 -10.84
N SER A 358 -0.34 6.24 -9.89
CA SER A 358 -0.34 7.71 -9.95
C SER A 358 1.09 8.23 -9.91
N LYS A 359 1.38 9.18 -10.80
CA LYS A 359 2.67 9.89 -10.90
C LYS A 359 2.63 11.25 -10.19
N HIS A 360 1.49 11.65 -9.65
CA HIS A 360 1.33 12.92 -8.99
C HIS A 360 2.03 12.88 -7.61
N PRO A 361 2.96 13.80 -7.30
CA PRO A 361 3.70 13.77 -6.04
C PRO A 361 2.83 13.73 -4.78
N GLY A 362 1.65 14.37 -4.85
CA GLY A 362 0.66 14.36 -3.78
C GLY A 362 0.05 12.99 -3.47
N ASP A 363 0.16 12.04 -4.39
CA ASP A 363 -0.43 10.70 -4.25
C ASP A 363 0.55 9.69 -3.64
N PHE A 364 1.77 10.11 -3.34
CA PHE A 364 2.79 9.23 -2.76
C PHE A 364 2.56 8.99 -1.26
N ILE A 365 1.85 9.92 -0.61
CA ILE A 365 1.44 9.85 0.79
C ILE A 365 -0.07 10.15 0.80
N ARG A 366 -0.88 9.13 1.11
CA ARG A 366 -2.34 9.21 1.16
C ARG A 366 -2.84 8.64 2.47
N ILE A 367 -2.45 9.30 3.56
CA ILE A 367 -2.84 8.91 4.92
C ILE A 367 -4.22 9.48 5.20
N ASN A 368 -5.24 8.83 4.64
CA ASN A 368 -6.61 9.35 4.59
C ASN A 368 -7.59 8.63 5.51
N ALA A 369 -7.19 7.54 6.18
CA ALA A 369 -8.02 6.90 7.18
C ALA A 369 -7.32 6.91 8.55
N TRP A 370 -8.06 7.21 9.61
CA TRP A 370 -7.51 7.35 10.96
C TRP A 370 -8.50 6.93 12.05
N LYS A 371 -7.94 6.47 13.17
CA LYS A 371 -8.69 6.15 14.38
C LYS A 371 -9.13 7.43 15.07
N ASN A 372 -10.37 7.45 15.55
CA ASN A 372 -10.83 8.45 16.48
C ASN A 372 -10.17 8.21 17.86
N THR A 373 -9.19 9.04 18.19
CA THR A 373 -8.48 8.98 19.48
C THR A 373 -8.96 10.06 20.46
N GLY A 374 -10.01 10.82 20.11
CA GLY A 374 -10.45 12.01 20.85
C GLY A 374 -9.47 13.20 20.77
N LYS A 375 -8.32 13.04 20.11
CA LYS A 375 -7.33 14.10 19.92
C LYS A 375 -7.67 14.97 18.71
N PRO A 376 -7.26 16.26 18.71
CA PRO A 376 -7.36 17.09 17.52
C PRO A 376 -6.63 16.47 16.32
N VAL A 377 -7.28 16.50 15.17
CA VAL A 377 -6.73 16.07 13.88
C VAL A 377 -6.60 17.29 12.96
N LEU A 378 -5.61 17.26 12.06
CA LEU A 378 -5.34 18.32 11.09
C LEU A 378 -5.12 17.70 9.71
N LEU A 379 -5.99 18.02 8.76
CA LEU A 379 -6.00 17.54 7.38
C LEU A 379 -5.68 18.67 6.40
N SER A 380 -6.08 19.89 6.75
CA SER A 380 -5.91 21.08 5.93
C SER A 380 -4.47 21.48 5.64
N PHE A 381 -3.49 21.04 6.44
CA PHE A 381 -2.08 21.42 6.23
C PHE A 381 -1.46 20.78 4.97
N SER A 382 -2.00 19.66 4.51
CA SER A 382 -1.45 18.87 3.40
C SER A 382 -2.37 18.87 2.17
N GLY A 383 -3.36 19.78 2.11
CA GLY A 383 -4.38 19.76 1.06
C GLY A 383 -5.21 18.47 1.02
N GLY A 384 -5.35 17.75 2.13
CA GLY A 384 -6.13 16.51 2.19
C GLY A 384 -5.33 15.21 1.99
N HIS A 385 -4.04 15.28 1.69
CA HIS A 385 -3.23 14.07 1.44
C HIS A 385 -2.84 13.28 2.71
N GLU A 386 -2.73 13.95 3.85
CA GLU A 386 -2.20 13.38 5.08
C GLU A 386 -2.94 13.94 6.30
N ILE A 387 -3.44 13.06 7.15
CA ILE A 387 -4.01 13.42 8.44
C ILE A 387 -2.93 13.45 9.54
N ALA A 388 -2.74 14.58 10.20
CA ALA A 388 -1.81 14.74 11.31
C ALA A 388 -2.53 14.74 12.67
N PHE A 389 -1.99 13.99 13.63
CA PHE A 389 -2.43 13.98 15.02
C PHE A 389 -1.35 13.37 15.93
N ALA A 390 -1.42 13.65 17.24
CA ALA A 390 -0.40 13.23 18.19
C ALA A 390 -0.45 11.72 18.49
N GLY A 391 0.70 11.05 18.39
CA GLY A 391 0.83 9.60 18.59
C GLY A 391 0.38 8.77 17.37
N ARG A 392 0.43 9.35 16.18
CA ARG A 392 0.09 8.67 14.93
C ARG A 392 1.08 7.54 14.64
N ARG A 393 0.55 6.34 14.44
CA ARG A 393 1.22 5.11 14.01
C ARG A 393 0.54 4.63 12.73
N VAL A 394 1.24 4.79 11.61
CA VAL A 394 0.70 4.47 10.29
C VAL A 394 0.87 2.99 10.03
N PHE A 395 -0.21 2.33 9.61
CA PHE A 395 -0.24 0.91 9.32
C PHE A 395 0.86 0.51 8.32
N PRO A 396 1.55 -0.63 8.49
CA PRO A 396 2.72 -0.97 7.69
C PRO A 396 2.39 -1.25 6.24
N TYR A 397 1.21 -1.77 5.93
CA TYR A 397 0.81 -1.99 4.55
C TYR A 397 -0.07 -0.86 4.05
N LYS A 398 0.23 -0.35 2.86
CA LYS A 398 -0.66 0.57 2.18
C LYS A 398 -1.93 -0.16 1.73
N PHE A 399 -3.08 0.50 1.91
CA PHE A 399 -4.34 0.09 1.32
C PHE A 399 -4.39 0.53 -0.14
N LEU A 400 -5.29 -0.02 -0.95
CA LEU A 400 -5.41 0.41 -2.35
C LEU A 400 -6.42 1.54 -2.47
N MET A 401 -6.08 2.57 -3.25
CA MET A 401 -6.99 3.62 -3.70
C MET A 401 -7.04 3.58 -5.22
N LYS A 402 -8.21 3.25 -5.77
CA LYS A 402 -8.50 3.36 -7.21
C LYS A 402 -9.12 4.72 -7.46
N HIS A 403 -8.53 5.50 -8.35
CA HIS A 403 -8.93 6.88 -8.63
C HIS A 403 -9.43 7.04 -10.06
N TYR A 404 -10.59 7.68 -10.25
CA TYR A 404 -11.31 7.81 -11.52
C TYR A 404 -11.57 9.29 -11.88
N PRO A 405 -10.50 10.11 -12.02
CA PRO A 405 -10.63 11.56 -12.06
C PRO A 405 -11.44 12.07 -13.25
N ILE A 406 -11.39 11.37 -14.39
CA ILE A 406 -12.02 11.74 -15.66
C ILE A 406 -12.68 10.50 -16.28
N ARG A 407 -13.88 10.63 -16.86
CA ARG A 407 -14.66 9.50 -17.39
C ARG A 407 -14.93 9.52 -18.90
N SER A 408 -14.71 10.66 -19.56
CA SER A 408 -14.78 10.83 -21.02
C SER A 408 -14.07 12.12 -21.42
N GLN A 409 -13.90 12.36 -22.72
CA GLN A 409 -13.39 13.64 -23.25
C GLN A 409 -14.27 14.81 -22.80
N SER A 410 -15.58 14.72 -23.07
CA SER A 410 -16.54 15.78 -22.74
C SER A 410 -16.64 16.02 -21.23
N HIS A 411 -16.60 14.95 -20.44
CA HIS A 411 -16.56 15.05 -18.99
C HIS A 411 -15.28 15.75 -18.53
N GLY A 412 -14.11 15.40 -19.08
CA GLY A 412 -12.85 16.04 -18.72
C GLY A 412 -12.82 17.54 -19.04
N GLU A 413 -13.32 17.91 -20.21
CA GLU A 413 -13.45 19.31 -20.62
C GLU A 413 -14.35 20.10 -19.68
N LYS A 414 -15.55 19.58 -19.38
CA LYS A 414 -16.48 20.18 -18.43
C LYS A 414 -15.85 20.29 -17.03
N LYS A 415 -15.35 19.19 -16.48
CA LYS A 415 -14.77 19.14 -15.13
C LYS A 415 -13.61 20.14 -15.01
N VAL A 416 -12.63 20.09 -15.92
CA VAL A 416 -11.44 20.93 -15.80
C VAL A 416 -11.74 22.40 -16.09
N PHE A 417 -12.38 22.71 -17.21
CA PHE A 417 -12.46 24.09 -17.71
C PHE A 417 -13.70 24.85 -17.27
N ALA A 418 -14.83 24.17 -17.03
CA ALA A 418 -16.06 24.83 -16.57
C ALA A 418 -16.20 24.74 -15.04
N ASP A 419 -15.98 23.55 -14.48
CA ASP A 419 -16.36 23.28 -13.09
C ASP A 419 -15.25 23.56 -12.07
N ARG A 420 -13.97 23.38 -12.45
CA ARG A 420 -12.82 23.49 -11.54
C ARG A 420 -12.01 24.77 -11.74
N LYS A 421 -11.29 24.91 -12.86
CA LYS A 421 -10.35 26.04 -13.09
C LYS A 421 -10.94 27.43 -12.74
N PRO A 422 -12.18 27.77 -13.13
CA PRO A 422 -12.76 29.09 -12.82
C PRO A 422 -13.05 29.30 -11.32
N ARG A 423 -13.19 28.22 -10.55
CA ARG A 423 -13.52 28.27 -9.12
C ARG A 423 -12.29 28.19 -8.22
N TRP A 424 -11.08 28.00 -8.71
CA TRP A 424 -9.93 27.86 -7.80
C TRP A 424 -9.67 29.13 -6.99
N HIS A 425 -9.62 28.98 -5.66
CA HIS A 425 -9.40 30.11 -4.76
C HIS A 425 -8.02 30.73 -4.99
N PRO A 426 -7.92 32.05 -5.29
CA PRO A 426 -6.66 32.69 -5.64
C PRO A 426 -5.55 32.53 -4.58
N GLU A 427 -5.89 32.66 -3.29
CA GLU A 427 -4.91 32.54 -2.21
C GLU A 427 -4.45 31.09 -1.99
N GLU A 428 -5.35 30.10 -2.15
CA GLU A 428 -4.97 28.69 -2.02
C GLU A 428 -4.06 28.30 -3.19
N ARG A 429 -4.36 28.82 -4.38
CA ARG A 429 -3.50 28.63 -5.55
C ARG A 429 -2.12 29.27 -5.39
N ALA A 430 -2.06 30.49 -4.83
CA ALA A 430 -0.79 31.13 -4.49
C ALA A 430 0.03 30.34 -3.46
N ALA A 431 -0.64 29.56 -2.60
CA ALA A 431 -0.01 28.62 -1.67
C ALA A 431 0.37 27.26 -2.30
N GLY A 432 0.27 27.13 -3.64
CA GLY A 432 0.65 25.94 -4.38
C GLY A 432 -0.41 24.84 -4.44
N TRP A 433 -1.67 25.14 -4.08
CA TRP A 433 -2.78 24.20 -4.22
C TRP A 433 -3.44 24.30 -5.60
N HIS A 434 -4.31 23.34 -5.93
CA HIS A 434 -5.08 23.33 -7.18
C HIS A 434 -4.23 23.27 -8.47
N THR A 435 -3.05 22.65 -8.42
CA THR A 435 -2.09 22.63 -9.55
C THR A 435 -2.24 21.43 -10.48
N HIS A 436 -3.09 20.45 -10.12
CA HIS A 436 -3.17 19.14 -10.77
C HIS A 436 -3.65 19.17 -12.24
N TYR A 437 -4.21 20.29 -12.72
CA TYR A 437 -4.60 20.49 -14.13
C TYR A 437 -3.86 21.64 -14.82
N ASP A 438 -2.75 22.13 -14.25
CA ASP A 438 -2.03 23.28 -14.80
C ASP A 438 -1.43 23.00 -16.18
N ASN A 439 -0.97 21.77 -16.39
CA ASN A 439 -0.38 21.34 -17.66
C ASN A 439 -1.43 20.90 -18.71
N ILE A 440 -2.73 21.07 -18.43
CA ILE A 440 -3.81 20.69 -19.35
C ILE A 440 -4.34 21.95 -20.04
N ALA A 441 -4.07 22.08 -21.34
CA ALA A 441 -4.59 23.15 -22.17
C ALA A 441 -6.00 22.81 -22.72
N PRO A 442 -6.83 23.81 -23.07
CA PRO A 442 -8.00 23.57 -23.91
C PRO A 442 -7.62 22.72 -25.13
N GLU A 443 -8.52 21.85 -25.58
CA GLU A 443 -8.30 20.89 -26.69
C GLU A 443 -7.34 19.71 -26.37
N SER A 444 -6.76 19.64 -25.17
CA SER A 444 -6.01 18.46 -24.75
C SER A 444 -6.91 17.22 -24.74
N SER A 445 -6.36 16.09 -25.20
CA SER A 445 -7.03 14.80 -25.06
C SER A 445 -7.04 14.37 -23.59
N PHE A 446 -8.22 14.14 -23.04
CA PHE A 446 -8.41 13.44 -21.77
C PHE A 446 -8.43 11.93 -21.93
N LEU A 447 -8.53 11.44 -23.17
CA LEU A 447 -8.42 10.02 -23.48
C LEU A 447 -6.94 9.59 -23.47
N ARG A 448 -6.68 8.42 -22.88
CA ARG A 448 -5.37 7.77 -22.87
C ARG A 448 -5.34 6.60 -23.84
N ARG A 449 -4.15 6.33 -24.37
CA ARG A 449 -3.90 5.16 -25.22
C ARG A 449 -3.81 3.90 -24.37
N ARG A 450 -4.48 2.82 -24.79
CA ARG A 450 -4.52 1.55 -24.04
C ARG A 450 -3.12 0.96 -23.85
N GLU A 451 -2.24 1.17 -24.81
CA GLU A 451 -0.87 0.65 -24.85
C GLU A 451 0.05 1.33 -23.83
N GLU A 452 -0.32 2.52 -23.33
CA GLU A 452 0.40 3.23 -22.27
C GLU A 452 -0.03 2.81 -20.87
N LEU A 453 -1.12 2.06 -20.76
CA LEU A 453 -1.76 1.69 -19.51
C LEU A 453 -1.68 0.18 -19.29
N ARG A 454 -1.93 -0.24 -18.06
CA ARG A 454 -1.98 -1.64 -17.66
C ARG A 454 -3.43 -2.09 -17.55
N TYR A 455 -3.75 -3.27 -18.05
CA TYR A 455 -5.06 -3.87 -17.81
C TYR A 455 -5.18 -4.31 -16.35
N PHE A 456 -6.26 -3.91 -15.68
CA PHE A 456 -6.53 -4.26 -14.29
C PHE A 456 -7.29 -5.59 -14.22
N ASN A 457 -6.56 -6.65 -13.91
CA ASN A 457 -7.12 -7.90 -13.41
C ASN A 457 -6.76 -8.02 -11.93
N ARG A 458 -7.76 -8.15 -11.04
CA ARG A 458 -7.54 -8.14 -9.58
C ARG A 458 -6.56 -9.22 -9.11
N ALA A 459 -6.70 -10.46 -9.59
CA ALA A 459 -5.85 -11.57 -9.16
C ALA A 459 -4.40 -11.37 -9.63
N ALA A 460 -4.21 -11.01 -10.91
CA ALA A 460 -2.89 -10.70 -11.45
C ALA A 460 -2.26 -9.49 -10.74
N PHE A 461 -3.05 -8.44 -10.47
CA PHE A 461 -2.59 -7.24 -9.79
C PHE A 461 -2.03 -7.52 -8.39
N HIS A 462 -2.78 -8.28 -7.58
CA HIS A 462 -2.35 -8.63 -6.23
C HIS A 462 -1.07 -9.49 -6.22
N LYS A 463 -0.91 -10.37 -7.22
CA LYS A 463 0.26 -11.23 -7.41
C LYS A 463 1.47 -10.43 -7.89
N GLU A 464 1.33 -9.72 -9.00
CA GLU A 464 2.45 -9.08 -9.70
C GLU A 464 2.94 -7.83 -8.99
N PHE A 465 2.04 -7.03 -8.42
CA PHE A 465 2.38 -5.73 -7.82
C PHE A 465 2.42 -5.80 -6.30
N LEU A 466 2.88 -6.92 -5.73
CA LEU A 466 2.89 -7.15 -4.29
C LEU A 466 3.59 -6.03 -3.52
N LEU A 467 4.86 -5.75 -3.86
CA LEU A 467 5.64 -4.71 -3.18
C LEU A 467 5.12 -3.31 -3.53
N ASP A 468 4.84 -3.09 -4.82
CA ASP A 468 4.34 -1.82 -5.34
C ASP A 468 3.08 -1.37 -4.59
N ARG A 469 2.09 -2.26 -4.47
CA ARG A 469 0.80 -1.93 -3.84
C ARG A 469 0.88 -1.81 -2.32
N LEU A 470 1.72 -2.61 -1.65
CA LEU A 470 1.80 -2.63 -0.19
C LEU A 470 2.71 -1.54 0.38
N SER A 471 3.60 -0.95 -0.42
CA SER A 471 4.61 0.00 0.08
C SER A 471 4.88 1.20 -0.82
N GLY A 472 4.57 1.11 -2.11
CA GLY A 472 5.00 2.06 -3.14
C GLY A 472 6.39 1.77 -3.73
N ILE A 473 7.11 0.78 -3.21
CA ILE A 473 8.43 0.38 -3.73
C ILE A 473 8.25 -0.29 -5.10
N GLY A 474 8.94 0.22 -6.13
CA GLY A 474 8.86 -0.29 -7.50
C GLY A 474 7.96 0.52 -8.44
N ILE A 475 7.09 1.39 -7.89
CA ILE A 475 6.19 2.25 -8.71
C ILE A 475 6.97 3.26 -9.55
N PHE A 476 8.00 3.87 -8.96
CA PHE A 476 8.92 4.77 -9.65
C PHE A 476 10.22 4.04 -9.89
N GLY A 477 10.45 3.64 -11.14
CA GLY A 477 11.79 3.38 -11.62
C GLY A 477 12.57 4.69 -11.69
N LEU A 478 12.93 5.26 -10.55
CA LEU A 478 14.13 6.11 -10.47
C LEU A 478 15.32 5.15 -10.69
N PHE A 479 15.55 4.86 -11.97
CA PHE A 479 16.77 4.28 -12.50
C PHE A 479 17.64 5.40 -13.05
#